data_AF-A0AAE2R817-F1
#
_entry.id   AF-A0AAE2R817-F1
#
_cell.length_a   1.000
_cell.length_b   1.000
_cell.length_c   1.000
_cell.angle_alpha   90.00
_cell.angle_beta   90.00
_cell.angle_gamma   90.00
#
_symmetry.space_group_name_H-M   'P 1'
#
loop_
_entity.id
_entity.type
_entity.pdbx_description
1 polymer ?
#
loop_
_entity_poly.entity_id
_entity_poly.type
_entity_poly.pdbx_seq_one_letter_code
_entity_poly.pdbx_strand_id
1 'polypeptide(L)'
;MSGQDAIRGFAVQTLICLLDALRIGVPEWRFVTIEPDIAGDKVDILWEYDNDKLAQQVKSSKNQIGRAAVETWCEELSQSGSADRYQLILAGPIAAAVLEHSPFHGVSVPTPTSMDTLALIDQAVTKLDRYLLAKAFPLIPLPMREAMVSLIAARLIDGSIRADRVSREVFDGWLQEWILVAYPAAVEQRLSANCDVLWSNIQIAGPQMLGNQAFDIVLPLSVINGGLSVAVVEWFLLRVNTANRRMLYRSEMMLPSIDSAGEDFRLMSVPFSEFAVNPGNAQAVRVLFVPVDKVGFDNGLWPLGDHDFELWVKYAAVPDPRQVKKVSVPISIDHRSVLSSAQTKTIRISTLRSFIEKI
;
A
#
# COMPACT_ATOMS: atom_id res chain seq x y z
N MET A 1 45.49 -3.41 -7.33
CA MET A 1 44.22 -2.77 -6.92
C MET A 1 44.52 -1.88 -5.73
N SER A 2 43.98 -0.65 -5.68
CA SER A 2 44.03 0.15 -4.46
C SER A 2 43.01 -0.37 -3.44
N GLY A 3 43.17 -0.09 -2.15
CA GLY A 3 42.18 -0.49 -1.14
C GLY A 3 40.77 0.06 -1.42
N GLN A 4 40.67 1.23 -2.05
CA GLN A 4 39.39 1.82 -2.47
C GLN A 4 38.71 1.03 -3.58
N ASP A 5 39.46 0.42 -4.50
CA ASP A 5 38.89 -0.38 -5.57
C ASP A 5 38.35 -1.72 -5.06
N ALA A 6 39.03 -2.31 -4.06
CA ALA A 6 38.53 -3.51 -3.38
C ALA A 6 37.22 -3.24 -2.65
N ILE A 7 37.15 -2.17 -1.85
CA ILE A 7 35.92 -1.77 -1.14
C ILE A 7 34.76 -1.52 -2.13
N ARG A 8 35.04 -0.87 -3.27
CA ARG A 8 34.03 -0.66 -4.31
C ARG A 8 33.51 -1.99 -4.89
N GLY A 9 34.41 -2.95 -5.12
CA GLY A 9 34.04 -4.29 -5.60
C GLY A 9 33.05 -4.97 -4.67
N PHE A 10 33.36 -5.00 -3.37
CA PHE A 10 32.46 -5.56 -2.35
C PHE A 10 31.11 -4.84 -2.26
N ALA A 11 31.11 -3.50 -2.36
CA ALA A 11 29.87 -2.74 -2.37
C ALA A 11 28.99 -3.09 -3.58
N VAL A 12 29.58 -3.18 -4.77
CA VAL A 12 28.87 -3.56 -6.00
C VAL A 12 28.30 -4.98 -5.90
N GLN A 13 29.10 -5.94 -5.43
CA GLN A 13 28.68 -7.32 -5.20
C GLN A 13 27.51 -7.42 -4.22
N THR A 14 27.61 -6.73 -3.08
CA THR A 14 26.54 -6.69 -2.07
C THR A 14 25.25 -6.11 -2.66
N LEU A 15 25.35 -5.01 -3.40
CA LEU A 15 24.18 -4.39 -4.01
C LEU A 15 23.56 -5.26 -5.10
N ILE A 16 24.36 -5.99 -5.88
CA ILE A 16 23.86 -7.00 -6.84
C ILE A 16 23.11 -8.10 -6.08
N CYS A 17 23.68 -8.62 -5.00
CA CYS A 17 23.02 -9.61 -4.14
C CYS A 17 21.66 -9.09 -3.65
N LEU A 18 21.60 -7.85 -3.17
CA LEU A 18 20.36 -7.21 -2.71
C LEU A 18 19.33 -7.05 -3.84
N LEU A 19 19.77 -6.62 -5.03
CA LEU A 19 18.89 -6.45 -6.19
C LEU A 19 18.26 -7.77 -6.66
N ASP A 20 18.98 -8.87 -6.53
CA ASP A 20 18.49 -10.21 -6.83
C ASP A 20 17.63 -10.77 -5.70
N ALA A 21 17.97 -10.51 -4.43
CA ALA A 21 17.16 -10.90 -3.26
C ALA A 21 15.74 -10.30 -3.33
N LEU A 22 15.63 -9.06 -3.81
CA LEU A 22 14.37 -8.30 -3.95
C LEU A 22 13.60 -8.62 -5.25
N ARG A 23 14.07 -9.55 -6.08
CA ARG A 23 13.43 -9.87 -7.36
C ARG A 23 12.11 -10.60 -7.14
N ILE A 24 11.07 -10.15 -7.84
CA ILE A 24 9.74 -10.76 -7.85
C ILE A 24 9.53 -11.58 -9.12
N GLY A 25 8.66 -12.60 -9.06
CA GLY A 25 8.29 -13.42 -10.22
C GLY A 25 9.37 -14.41 -10.70
N VAL A 26 10.34 -14.72 -9.83
CA VAL A 26 11.37 -15.75 -10.04
C VAL A 26 11.24 -16.82 -8.95
N PRO A 27 11.80 -18.04 -9.14
CA PRO A 27 11.84 -19.04 -8.08
C PRO A 27 12.34 -18.44 -6.77
N GLU A 28 11.64 -18.70 -5.67
CA GLU A 28 12.03 -18.18 -4.37
C GLU A 28 13.31 -18.88 -3.89
N TRP A 29 14.33 -18.08 -3.63
CA TRP A 29 15.53 -18.55 -2.97
C TRP A 29 15.22 -18.86 -1.49
N ARG A 30 15.92 -19.84 -0.94
CA ARG A 30 15.81 -20.22 0.49
C ARG A 30 16.94 -19.65 1.31
N PHE A 31 18.16 -19.71 0.77
CA PHE A 31 19.34 -19.18 1.43
C PHE A 31 20.21 -18.43 0.44
N VAL A 32 20.90 -17.42 0.96
CA VAL A 32 21.96 -16.70 0.26
C VAL A 32 23.15 -16.55 1.18
N THR A 33 24.35 -16.73 0.62
CA THR A 33 25.63 -16.53 1.32
C THR A 33 26.53 -15.68 0.43
N ILE A 34 27.04 -14.56 0.97
CA ILE A 34 28.04 -13.73 0.30
C ILE A 34 29.41 -14.14 0.83
N GLU A 35 30.41 -14.29 -0.05
CA GLU A 35 31.73 -14.82 0.29
C GLU A 35 31.63 -16.18 1.04
N PRO A 36 30.99 -17.20 0.44
CA PRO A 36 30.87 -18.50 1.09
C PRO A 36 32.25 -19.15 1.29
N ASP A 37 32.45 -19.78 2.45
CA ASP A 37 33.69 -20.52 2.77
C ASP A 37 33.71 -21.86 2.01
N ILE A 38 34.14 -21.82 0.75
CA ILE A 38 34.20 -22.97 -0.17
C ILE A 38 35.58 -23.01 -0.80
N ALA A 39 36.15 -24.21 -0.90
CA ALA A 39 37.45 -24.43 -1.53
C ALA A 39 37.52 -23.84 -2.95
N GLY A 40 38.40 -22.87 -3.16
CA GLY A 40 38.72 -22.29 -4.47
C GLY A 40 38.44 -20.80 -4.62
N ASP A 41 37.74 -20.16 -3.68
CA ASP A 41 37.51 -18.70 -3.59
C ASP A 41 37.04 -18.02 -4.90
N LYS A 42 36.24 -18.72 -5.73
CA LYS A 42 35.73 -18.18 -7.00
C LYS A 42 34.28 -17.73 -6.95
N VAL A 43 33.55 -18.15 -5.92
CA VAL A 43 32.12 -17.85 -5.75
C VAL A 43 31.99 -16.67 -4.82
N ASP A 44 31.38 -15.60 -5.31
CA ASP A 44 31.19 -14.37 -4.55
C ASP A 44 29.81 -14.36 -3.87
N ILE A 45 28.82 -15.01 -4.49
CA ILE A 45 27.46 -15.17 -3.95
C ILE A 45 26.97 -16.58 -4.27
N LEU A 46 26.50 -17.31 -3.25
CA LEU A 46 25.85 -18.61 -3.42
C LEU A 46 24.39 -18.52 -3.02
N TRP A 47 23.50 -18.88 -3.96
CA TRP A 47 22.07 -19.02 -3.73
C TRP A 47 21.69 -20.49 -3.66
N GLU A 48 20.83 -20.82 -2.70
CA GLU A 48 20.22 -22.14 -2.57
C GLU A 48 18.71 -22.03 -2.74
N TYR A 49 18.18 -22.82 -3.68
CA TYR A 49 16.75 -23.02 -3.92
C TYR A 49 16.34 -24.40 -3.40
N ASP A 50 15.08 -24.80 -3.59
CA ASP A 50 14.61 -26.11 -3.10
C ASP A 50 15.38 -27.30 -3.66
N ASN A 51 15.73 -27.27 -4.95
CA ASN A 51 16.32 -28.41 -5.67
C ASN A 51 17.58 -28.06 -6.46
N ASP A 52 18.15 -26.86 -6.26
CA ASP A 52 19.17 -26.31 -7.14
C ASP A 52 19.99 -25.23 -6.42
N LYS A 53 21.26 -25.09 -6.79
CA LYS A 53 22.16 -24.03 -6.34
C LYS A 53 22.63 -23.17 -7.51
N LEU A 54 22.73 -21.87 -7.27
CA LEU A 54 23.31 -20.92 -8.21
C LEU A 54 24.54 -20.27 -7.57
N ALA A 55 25.72 -20.53 -8.14
CA ALA A 55 26.94 -19.82 -7.80
C ALA A 55 27.13 -18.63 -8.74
N GLN A 56 27.32 -17.45 -8.17
CA GLN A 56 27.61 -16.23 -8.90
C GLN A 56 29.02 -15.73 -8.59
N GLN A 57 29.68 -15.21 -9.62
CA GLN A 57 30.88 -14.39 -9.47
C GLN A 57 30.59 -12.99 -10.02
N VAL A 58 31.06 -11.96 -9.33
CA VAL A 58 30.91 -10.55 -9.68
C VAL A 58 32.28 -9.97 -10.05
N LYS A 59 32.40 -9.47 -11.28
CA LYS A 59 33.60 -8.75 -11.72
C LYS A 59 33.25 -7.31 -12.07
N SER A 60 33.79 -6.39 -11.30
CA SER A 60 33.63 -4.95 -11.54
C SER A 60 34.93 -4.32 -12.06
N SER A 61 34.84 -3.49 -13.10
CA SER A 61 35.99 -2.79 -13.66
C SER A 61 35.60 -1.43 -14.23
N LYS A 62 36.48 -0.43 -14.06
CA LYS A 62 36.39 0.85 -14.79
C LYS A 62 36.85 0.72 -16.24
N ASN A 63 37.74 -0.23 -16.50
CA ASN A 63 38.28 -0.50 -17.83
C ASN A 63 37.40 -1.51 -18.56
N GLN A 64 37.45 -1.47 -19.90
CA GLN A 64 36.69 -2.39 -20.73
C GLN A 64 37.06 -3.85 -20.42
N ILE A 65 36.05 -4.65 -20.10
CA ILE A 65 36.19 -6.09 -19.88
C ILE A 65 36.15 -6.80 -21.23
N GLY A 66 37.24 -7.50 -21.56
CA GLY A 66 37.38 -8.24 -22.81
C GLY A 66 36.88 -9.68 -22.73
N ARG A 67 36.56 -10.27 -23.88
CA ARG A 67 36.08 -11.66 -24.02
C ARG A 67 37.01 -12.70 -23.40
N ALA A 68 38.32 -12.62 -23.66
CA ALA A 68 39.27 -13.62 -23.17
C ALA A 68 39.26 -13.72 -21.62
N ALA A 69 39.16 -12.58 -20.92
CA ALA A 69 39.05 -12.57 -19.47
C ALA A 69 37.74 -13.21 -18.99
N VAL A 70 36.62 -12.91 -19.68
CA VAL A 70 35.31 -13.50 -19.39
C VAL A 70 35.33 -15.01 -19.58
N GLU A 71 35.91 -15.52 -20.66
CA GLU A 71 36.07 -16.95 -20.91
C GLU A 71 36.85 -17.63 -19.79
N THR A 72 38.00 -17.08 -19.40
CA THR A 72 38.80 -17.60 -18.29
C THR A 72 38.02 -17.62 -16.97
N TRP A 73 37.34 -16.53 -16.61
CA TRP A 73 36.55 -16.48 -15.37
C TRP A 73 35.37 -17.45 -15.38
N CYS A 74 34.69 -17.61 -16.51
CA CYS A 74 33.61 -18.59 -16.65
C CYS A 74 34.15 -20.02 -16.54
N GLU A 75 35.28 -20.33 -17.15
CA GLU A 75 35.91 -21.64 -17.03
C GLU A 75 36.28 -21.94 -15.56
N GLU A 76 37.00 -21.03 -14.90
CA GLU A 76 37.37 -21.15 -13.49
C GLU A 76 36.14 -21.33 -12.57
N LEU A 77 35.09 -20.54 -12.80
CA LEU A 77 33.86 -20.61 -12.01
C LEU A 77 33.14 -21.95 -12.20
N SER A 78 33.01 -22.43 -13.43
CA SER A 78 32.36 -23.71 -13.73
C SER A 78 33.10 -24.91 -13.13
N GLN A 79 34.43 -24.83 -13.04
CA GLN A 79 35.28 -25.88 -12.47
C GLN A 79 35.27 -25.91 -10.94
N SER A 80 34.72 -24.89 -10.27
CA SER A 80 34.63 -24.86 -8.81
C SER A 80 33.76 -25.99 -8.22
N GLY A 81 32.80 -26.51 -8.98
CA GLY A 81 31.92 -27.60 -8.53
C GLY A 81 30.95 -27.21 -7.40
N SER A 82 30.80 -25.91 -7.12
CA SER A 82 30.05 -25.39 -5.96
C SER A 82 28.53 -25.37 -6.14
N ALA A 83 28.02 -25.49 -7.37
CA ALA A 83 26.61 -25.31 -7.70
C ALA A 83 26.18 -26.08 -8.97
N ASP A 84 24.87 -26.21 -9.20
CA ASP A 84 24.34 -26.81 -10.42
C ASP A 84 24.24 -25.79 -11.57
N ARG A 85 24.12 -24.51 -11.24
CA ARG A 85 24.16 -23.39 -12.20
C ARG A 85 25.19 -22.35 -11.80
N TYR A 86 25.77 -21.73 -12.82
CA TYR A 86 26.81 -20.72 -12.66
C TYR A 86 26.47 -19.45 -13.43
N GLN A 87 26.79 -18.30 -12.85
CA GLN A 87 26.59 -17.02 -13.49
C GLN A 87 27.74 -16.05 -13.19
N LEU A 88 28.20 -15.36 -14.22
CA LEU A 88 29.22 -14.31 -14.10
C LEU A 88 28.56 -12.94 -14.33
N ILE A 89 28.46 -12.13 -13.29
CA ILE A 89 27.92 -10.78 -13.33
C ILE A 89 29.06 -9.79 -13.62
N LEU A 90 28.91 -9.02 -14.69
CA LEU A 90 29.88 -8.00 -15.08
C LEU A 90 29.33 -6.61 -14.74
N ALA A 91 30.12 -5.80 -14.02
CA ALA A 91 29.78 -4.42 -13.70
C ALA A 91 30.81 -3.46 -14.33
N GLY A 92 30.35 -2.65 -15.29
CA GLY A 92 31.19 -1.72 -16.05
C GLY A 92 31.20 -1.98 -17.57
N PRO A 93 32.06 -1.26 -18.32
CA PRO A 93 32.11 -1.38 -19.77
C PRO A 93 32.61 -2.75 -20.21
N ILE A 94 31.95 -3.33 -21.23
CA ILE A 94 32.33 -4.63 -21.81
C ILE A 94 32.59 -4.51 -23.31
N ALA A 95 33.38 -5.41 -23.87
CA ALA A 95 33.49 -5.57 -25.32
C ALA A 95 32.20 -6.19 -25.89
N ALA A 96 31.75 -5.74 -27.08
CA ALA A 96 30.53 -6.24 -27.72
C ALA A 96 30.53 -7.77 -27.89
N ALA A 97 31.70 -8.34 -28.20
CA ALA A 97 31.91 -9.78 -28.33
C ALA A 97 31.55 -10.59 -27.06
N VAL A 98 31.49 -9.97 -25.87
CA VAL A 98 31.06 -10.63 -24.63
C VAL A 98 29.57 -10.95 -24.67
N LEU A 99 28.73 -10.07 -25.23
CA LEU A 99 27.28 -10.29 -25.34
C LEU A 99 26.92 -11.28 -26.45
N GLU A 100 27.63 -11.22 -27.58
CA GLU A 100 27.35 -12.03 -28.77
C GLU A 100 27.61 -13.54 -28.55
N HIS A 101 28.49 -13.89 -27.61
CA HIS A 101 28.99 -15.26 -27.45
C HIS A 101 28.63 -15.89 -26.10
N SER A 102 27.83 -15.22 -25.27
CA SER A 102 27.27 -15.80 -24.04
C SER A 102 26.24 -16.89 -24.38
N PRO A 103 26.22 -18.06 -23.70
CA PRO A 103 26.99 -18.43 -22.50
C PRO A 103 28.40 -18.99 -22.81
N PHE A 104 29.31 -18.90 -21.82
CA PHE A 104 30.68 -19.43 -21.91
C PHE A 104 30.88 -20.56 -20.90
N HIS A 105 31.39 -21.72 -21.33
CA HIS A 105 31.65 -22.88 -20.44
C HIS A 105 30.45 -23.29 -19.56
N GLY A 106 29.21 -23.14 -20.06
CA GLY A 106 28.00 -23.41 -19.28
C GLY A 106 27.64 -22.35 -18.23
N VAL A 107 28.42 -21.26 -18.14
CA VAL A 107 28.17 -20.11 -17.26
C VAL A 107 27.36 -19.05 -18.00
N SER A 108 26.26 -18.61 -17.37
CA SER A 108 25.44 -17.51 -17.89
C SER A 108 26.15 -16.17 -17.67
N VAL A 109 26.23 -15.34 -18.71
CA VAL A 109 26.71 -13.95 -18.58
C VAL A 109 25.55 -13.03 -19.00
N PRO A 110 24.79 -12.47 -18.04
CA PRO A 110 23.69 -11.55 -18.34
C PRO A 110 24.22 -10.19 -18.79
N THR A 111 23.31 -9.33 -19.26
CA THR A 111 23.61 -7.94 -19.60
C THR A 111 24.36 -7.26 -18.44
N PRO A 112 25.45 -6.53 -18.73
CA PRO A 112 26.26 -5.91 -17.70
C PRO A 112 25.45 -4.90 -16.89
N THR A 113 25.78 -4.80 -15.61
CA THR A 113 25.18 -3.84 -14.69
C THR A 113 26.06 -2.60 -14.52
N SER A 114 25.50 -1.57 -13.91
CA SER A 114 26.24 -0.38 -13.54
C SER A 114 27.24 -0.70 -12.42
N MET A 115 28.42 -0.09 -12.48
CA MET A 115 29.36 -0.06 -11.36
C MET A 115 29.14 1.18 -10.46
N ASP A 116 28.22 2.07 -10.85
CA ASP A 116 27.82 3.21 -10.03
C ASP A 116 26.93 2.72 -8.87
N THR A 117 27.50 2.78 -7.66
CA THR A 117 26.83 2.35 -6.43
C THR A 117 25.59 3.18 -6.13
N LEU A 118 25.55 4.46 -6.50
CA LEU A 118 24.34 5.28 -6.33
C LEU A 118 23.22 4.78 -7.22
N ALA A 119 23.51 4.52 -8.50
CA ALA A 119 22.53 3.96 -9.42
C ALA A 119 22.02 2.58 -8.98
N LEU A 120 22.89 1.75 -8.38
CA LEU A 120 22.48 0.46 -7.82
C LEU A 120 21.59 0.62 -6.57
N ILE A 121 21.89 1.59 -5.70
CA ILE A 121 21.05 1.93 -4.55
C ILE A 121 19.67 2.41 -5.02
N ASP A 122 19.59 3.30 -6.01
CA ASP A 122 18.32 3.79 -6.56
C ASP A 122 17.46 2.65 -7.16
N GLN A 123 18.12 1.69 -7.82
CA GLN A 123 17.47 0.48 -8.30
C GLN A 123 16.97 -0.39 -7.14
N ALA A 124 17.77 -0.54 -6.08
CA ALA A 124 17.40 -1.32 -4.90
C ALA A 124 16.22 -0.68 -4.17
N VAL A 125 16.18 0.65 -4.05
CA VAL A 125 15.05 1.41 -3.50
C VAL A 125 13.77 1.13 -4.28
N THR A 126 13.84 1.16 -5.62
CA THR A 126 12.71 0.88 -6.50
C THR A 126 12.24 -0.57 -6.39
N LYS A 127 13.18 -1.53 -6.32
CA LYS A 127 12.86 -2.94 -6.18
C LYS A 127 12.29 -3.27 -4.80
N LEU A 128 12.82 -2.66 -3.74
CA LEU A 128 12.33 -2.80 -2.38
C LEU A 128 10.86 -2.40 -2.30
N ASP A 129 10.48 -1.29 -2.94
CA ASP A 129 9.09 -0.85 -3.00
C ASP A 129 8.15 -1.92 -3.60
N ARG A 130 8.53 -2.45 -4.77
CA ARG A 130 7.75 -3.52 -5.43
C ARG A 130 7.70 -4.80 -4.60
N TYR A 131 8.82 -5.13 -3.96
CA TYR A 131 8.95 -6.28 -3.10
C TYR A 131 8.01 -6.20 -1.89
N LEU A 132 7.99 -5.03 -1.23
CA LEU A 132 7.12 -4.74 -0.09
C LEU A 132 5.64 -4.77 -0.48
N LEU A 133 5.28 -4.17 -1.61
CA LEU A 133 3.91 -4.24 -2.15
C LEU A 133 3.45 -5.68 -2.41
N ALA A 134 4.31 -6.51 -2.99
CA ALA A 134 4.01 -7.94 -3.23
C ALA A 134 3.80 -8.72 -1.91
N LYS A 135 4.40 -8.25 -0.81
CA LYS A 135 4.26 -8.80 0.55
C LYS A 135 3.18 -8.08 1.37
N ALA A 136 2.31 -7.29 0.72
CA ALA A 136 1.20 -6.54 1.33
C ALA A 136 1.61 -5.47 2.38
N PHE A 137 2.84 -4.96 2.30
CA PHE A 137 3.25 -3.77 3.04
C PHE A 137 2.79 -2.49 2.33
N PRO A 138 2.40 -1.43 3.08
CA PRO A 138 2.07 -0.14 2.51
C PRO A 138 3.31 0.52 1.89
N LEU A 139 3.08 1.48 1.00
CA LEU A 139 4.15 2.33 0.46
C LEU A 139 4.85 3.05 1.61
N ILE A 140 6.18 2.95 1.64
CA ILE A 140 7.02 3.64 2.61
C ILE A 140 7.69 4.86 1.94
N PRO A 141 7.89 5.98 2.66
CA PRO A 141 8.53 7.17 2.11
C PRO A 141 9.89 6.88 1.48
N LEU A 142 10.27 7.67 0.47
CA LEU A 142 11.57 7.52 -0.21
C LEU A 142 12.77 7.52 0.77
N PRO A 143 12.90 8.47 1.72
CA PRO A 143 14.04 8.47 2.65
C PRO A 143 14.12 7.20 3.51
N MET A 144 12.97 6.59 3.80
CA MET A 144 12.91 5.33 4.55
C MET A 144 13.39 4.15 3.72
N ARG A 145 13.00 4.10 2.43
CA ARG A 145 13.50 3.08 1.51
C ARG A 145 15.02 3.17 1.33
N GLU A 146 15.55 4.38 1.19
CA GLU A 146 17.00 4.63 1.11
C GLU A 146 17.74 4.16 2.36
N ALA A 147 17.22 4.50 3.53
CA ALA A 147 17.77 4.04 4.81
C ALA A 147 17.71 2.52 4.95
N MET A 148 16.60 1.89 4.58
CA MET A 148 16.44 0.44 4.61
C MET A 148 17.42 -0.26 3.67
N VAL A 149 17.56 0.19 2.42
CA VAL A 149 18.55 -0.38 1.48
C VAL A 149 19.96 -0.31 2.06
N SER A 150 20.31 0.83 2.67
CA SER A 150 21.62 1.01 3.32
C SER A 150 21.82 0.04 4.49
N LEU A 151 20.78 -0.17 5.29
CA LEU A 151 20.81 -1.06 6.45
C LEU A 151 20.87 -2.54 6.07
N ILE A 152 20.13 -2.95 5.03
CA ILE A 152 20.21 -4.32 4.48
C ILE A 152 21.61 -4.57 3.93
N ALA A 153 22.13 -3.63 3.12
CA ALA A 153 23.47 -3.76 2.55
C ALA A 153 24.54 -3.86 3.65
N ALA A 154 24.44 -3.05 4.71
CA ALA A 154 25.34 -3.12 5.86
C ALA A 154 25.26 -4.48 6.58
N ARG A 155 24.05 -5.03 6.80
CA ARG A 155 23.88 -6.36 7.39
C ARG A 155 24.46 -7.47 6.52
N LEU A 156 24.25 -7.39 5.21
CA LEU A 156 24.81 -8.36 4.25
C LEU A 156 26.34 -8.33 4.22
N ILE A 157 26.95 -7.14 4.29
CA ILE A 157 28.41 -6.97 4.40
C ILE A 157 28.93 -7.53 5.72
N ASP A 158 28.25 -7.28 6.84
CA ASP A 158 28.66 -7.85 8.14
C ASP A 158 28.61 -9.38 8.12
N GLY A 159 27.57 -9.95 7.51
CA GLY A 159 27.44 -11.39 7.31
C GLY A 159 28.51 -11.99 6.38
N SER A 160 28.94 -11.25 5.35
CA SER A 160 29.97 -11.76 4.41
C SER A 160 31.34 -11.93 5.07
N ILE A 161 31.63 -11.21 6.16
CA ILE A 161 32.87 -11.39 6.92
C ILE A 161 32.94 -12.80 7.56
N ARG A 162 31.79 -13.40 7.83
CA ARG A 162 31.66 -14.69 8.53
C ARG A 162 31.14 -15.82 7.63
N ALA A 163 30.93 -15.53 6.34
CA ALA A 163 30.21 -16.40 5.42
C ALA A 163 28.82 -16.81 5.97
N ASP A 164 28.10 -15.85 6.56
CA ASP A 164 26.81 -16.12 7.18
C ASP A 164 25.77 -16.53 6.13
N ARG A 165 25.12 -17.67 6.40
CA ARG A 165 24.04 -18.19 5.57
C ARG A 165 22.71 -17.56 5.96
N VAL A 166 22.23 -16.61 5.15
CA VAL A 166 21.00 -15.86 5.41
C VAL A 166 19.80 -16.57 4.79
N SER A 167 18.79 -16.93 5.59
CA SER A 167 17.55 -17.49 5.05
C SER A 167 16.58 -16.42 4.55
N ARG A 168 15.64 -16.82 3.69
CA ARG A 168 14.58 -15.93 3.21
C ARG A 168 13.73 -15.37 4.33
N GLU A 169 13.41 -16.20 5.31
CA GLU A 169 12.64 -15.80 6.49
C GLU A 169 13.39 -14.77 7.34
N VAL A 170 14.71 -14.94 7.51
CA VAL A 170 15.55 -13.99 8.24
C VAL A 170 15.60 -12.66 7.50
N PHE A 171 15.82 -12.67 6.18
CA PHE A 171 15.81 -11.48 5.35
C PHE A 171 14.46 -10.74 5.41
N ASP A 172 13.34 -11.47 5.27
CA ASP A 172 12.00 -10.90 5.40
C ASP A 172 11.75 -10.35 6.82
N GLY A 173 12.27 -11.03 7.84
CA GLY A 173 12.22 -10.59 9.23
C GLY A 173 12.92 -9.26 9.45
N TRP A 174 14.08 -9.01 8.83
CA TRP A 174 14.79 -7.74 8.92
C TRP A 174 13.95 -6.58 8.38
N LEU A 175 13.32 -6.78 7.22
CA LEU A 175 12.45 -5.77 6.61
C LEU A 175 11.26 -5.46 7.51
N GLN A 176 10.62 -6.49 8.07
CA GLN A 176 9.48 -6.35 8.97
C GLN A 176 9.86 -5.59 10.24
N GLU A 177 10.93 -6.02 10.91
CA GLU A 177 11.44 -5.40 12.12
C GLU A 177 11.72 -3.91 11.90
N TRP A 178 12.43 -3.55 10.83
CA TRP A 178 12.80 -2.17 10.57
C TRP A 178 11.65 -1.29 10.10
N ILE A 179 10.67 -1.84 9.38
CA ILE A 179 9.44 -1.11 9.07
C ILE A 179 8.68 -0.79 10.37
N LEU A 180 8.58 -1.76 11.28
CA LEU A 180 7.90 -1.57 12.58
C LEU A 180 8.63 -0.55 13.47
N VAL A 181 9.97 -0.60 13.50
CA VAL A 181 10.80 0.27 14.35
C VAL A 181 10.93 1.68 13.78
N ALA A 182 11.17 1.81 12.48
CA ALA A 182 11.52 3.08 11.85
C ALA A 182 10.33 3.82 11.25
N TYR A 183 9.21 3.12 11.04
CA TYR A 183 7.97 3.73 10.57
C TYR A 183 6.75 3.38 11.44
N PRO A 184 6.84 3.52 12.78
CA PRO A 184 5.72 3.31 13.68
C PRO A 184 4.60 4.29 13.35
N ALA A 185 4.92 5.49 12.82
CA ALA A 185 3.94 6.49 12.41
C ALA A 185 2.99 6.05 11.28
N ALA A 186 3.36 5.16 10.35
CA ALA A 186 2.40 4.61 9.36
C ALA A 186 1.66 3.37 9.85
N VAL A 187 2.24 2.66 10.83
CA VAL A 187 1.49 1.70 11.62
C VAL A 187 0.47 2.44 12.49
N GLU A 188 0.83 3.58 13.09
CA GLU A 188 -0.03 4.52 13.80
C GLU A 188 -0.96 5.28 12.86
N GLN A 189 -0.62 5.54 11.60
CA GLN A 189 -1.54 6.18 10.64
C GLN A 189 -2.59 5.15 10.17
N ARG A 190 -2.21 3.88 10.07
CA ARG A 190 -3.14 2.76 9.88
C ARG A 190 -3.99 2.49 11.12
N LEU A 191 -3.41 2.60 12.33
CA LEU A 191 -4.13 2.39 13.58
C LEU A 191 -5.00 3.60 13.96
N SER A 192 -4.53 4.84 13.86
CA SER A 192 -5.31 6.07 14.06
C SER A 192 -6.45 6.24 13.06
N ALA A 193 -6.33 5.65 11.86
CA ALA A 193 -7.39 5.57 10.86
C ALA A 193 -8.26 4.29 10.96
N ASN A 194 -8.07 3.43 11.97
CA ASN A 194 -8.98 2.31 12.27
C ASN A 194 -10.27 2.79 12.95
N CYS A 195 -10.81 3.91 12.47
CA CYS A 195 -12.18 4.26 12.76
C CYS A 195 -13.10 3.59 11.75
N ASP A 196 -13.95 2.68 12.19
CA ASP A 196 -15.06 2.20 11.36
C ASP A 196 -16.27 3.12 11.56
N VAL A 197 -16.98 3.42 10.48
CA VAL A 197 -18.21 4.22 10.54
C VAL A 197 -19.37 3.33 10.13
N LEU A 198 -20.17 2.94 11.11
CA LEU A 198 -21.31 2.05 10.93
C LEU A 198 -22.60 2.84 10.75
N TRP A 199 -23.43 2.40 9.80
CA TRP A 199 -24.78 2.91 9.57
C TRP A 199 -25.63 1.86 8.85
N SER A 200 -26.90 1.78 9.25
CA SER A 200 -27.84 0.72 8.83
C SER A 200 -29.18 1.26 8.32
N ASN A 201 -29.41 2.55 8.46
CA ASN A 201 -30.66 3.21 8.12
C ASN A 201 -30.38 4.63 7.63
N ILE A 202 -31.29 5.10 6.79
CA ILE A 202 -31.31 6.44 6.21
C ILE A 202 -32.63 7.05 6.59
N GLN A 203 -32.61 8.23 7.17
CA GLN A 203 -33.81 9.03 7.37
C GLN A 203 -33.86 10.09 6.27
N ILE A 204 -34.97 10.18 5.55
CA ILE A 204 -35.23 11.24 4.58
C ILE A 204 -36.29 12.18 5.12
N ALA A 205 -36.11 13.48 4.87
CA ALA A 205 -37.01 14.54 5.27
C ALA A 205 -37.23 15.53 4.12
N GLY A 206 -38.33 16.28 4.18
CA GLY A 206 -38.55 17.39 3.27
C GLY A 206 -37.48 18.49 3.42
N PRO A 207 -37.11 19.19 2.33
CA PRO A 207 -36.07 20.20 2.35
C PRO A 207 -36.50 21.44 3.15
N GLN A 208 -35.55 22.06 3.83
CA GLN A 208 -35.80 23.29 4.58
C GLN A 208 -35.88 24.55 3.68
N MET A 209 -35.16 24.56 2.55
CA MET A 209 -35.13 25.69 1.63
C MET A 209 -36.27 25.60 0.60
N LEU A 210 -37.10 26.64 0.51
CA LEU A 210 -38.30 26.72 -0.33
C LEU A 210 -38.07 26.62 -1.87
N GLY A 211 -36.81 26.51 -2.33
CA GLY A 211 -36.45 26.30 -3.75
C GLY A 211 -35.81 24.94 -4.06
N ASN A 212 -35.52 24.14 -3.04
CA ASN A 212 -34.88 22.85 -3.17
C ASN A 212 -35.97 21.75 -3.21
N GLN A 213 -35.82 20.76 -4.09
CA GLN A 213 -36.74 19.61 -4.18
C GLN A 213 -36.06 18.28 -3.83
N ALA A 214 -34.77 18.31 -3.50
CA ALA A 214 -34.05 17.16 -3.00
C ALA A 214 -34.36 16.93 -1.51
N PHE A 215 -34.26 15.67 -1.07
CA PHE A 215 -34.44 15.33 0.35
C PHE A 215 -33.31 15.90 1.19
N ASP A 216 -33.62 16.30 2.42
CA ASP A 216 -32.65 16.34 3.50
C ASP A 216 -32.42 14.91 4.00
N ILE A 217 -31.18 14.56 4.34
CA ILE A 217 -30.80 13.20 4.72
C ILE A 217 -30.25 13.21 6.14
N VAL A 218 -30.80 12.38 7.01
CA VAL A 218 -30.30 12.16 8.36
C VAL A 218 -29.70 10.76 8.44
N LEU A 219 -28.42 10.69 8.81
CA LEU A 219 -27.72 9.43 9.05
C LEU A 219 -27.37 9.29 10.53
N PRO A 220 -27.88 8.25 11.22
CA PRO A 220 -27.32 7.81 12.49
C PRO A 220 -26.03 7.02 12.20
N LEU A 221 -24.90 7.58 12.62
CA LEU A 221 -23.58 7.03 12.45
C LEU A 221 -23.03 6.58 13.80
N SER A 222 -22.33 5.44 13.82
CA SER A 222 -21.48 5.05 14.94
C SER A 222 -20.04 5.01 14.46
N VAL A 223 -19.20 5.90 14.99
CA VAL A 223 -17.78 5.96 14.70
C VAL A 223 -17.05 5.19 15.79
N ILE A 224 -16.44 4.06 15.44
CA ILE A 224 -15.76 3.15 16.37
C ILE A 224 -14.26 3.27 16.14
N ASN A 225 -13.51 3.75 17.13
CA ASN A 225 -12.06 3.85 17.04
C ASN A 225 -11.40 2.57 17.56
N GLY A 226 -11.04 1.66 16.65
CA GLY A 226 -10.22 0.48 16.93
C GLY A 226 -8.70 0.78 16.91
N GLY A 227 -8.34 2.05 16.82
CA GLY A 227 -6.96 2.54 16.81
C GLY A 227 -6.30 2.69 18.16
N LEU A 228 -5.02 3.06 18.13
CA LEU A 228 -4.22 3.33 19.34
C LEU A 228 -4.17 4.82 19.72
N SER A 229 -4.60 5.73 18.85
CA SER A 229 -4.62 7.17 19.11
C SER A 229 -6.00 7.77 18.90
N VAL A 230 -6.20 8.99 19.44
CA VAL A 230 -7.46 9.73 19.30
C VAL A 230 -7.68 10.07 17.83
N ALA A 231 -8.85 9.72 17.30
CA ALA A 231 -9.26 10.09 15.96
C ALA A 231 -10.16 11.32 16.03
N VAL A 232 -9.86 12.35 15.23
CA VAL A 232 -10.70 13.55 15.12
C VAL A 232 -11.41 13.50 13.78
N VAL A 233 -12.75 13.42 13.81
CA VAL A 233 -13.61 13.49 12.63
C VAL A 233 -13.82 14.96 12.29
N GLU A 234 -13.36 15.41 11.13
CA GLU A 234 -13.48 16.81 10.69
C GLU A 234 -14.81 17.06 9.98
N TRP A 235 -15.23 16.13 9.12
CA TRP A 235 -16.49 16.24 8.37
C TRP A 235 -16.90 14.92 7.73
N PHE A 236 -18.18 14.87 7.34
CA PHE A 236 -18.74 13.84 6.48
C PHE A 236 -19.23 14.45 5.17
N LEU A 237 -19.14 13.67 4.10
CA LEU A 237 -19.67 14.02 2.79
C LEU A 237 -20.47 12.84 2.27
N LEU A 238 -21.66 13.11 1.75
CA LEU A 238 -22.51 12.10 1.15
C LEU A 238 -22.66 12.37 -0.34
N ARG A 239 -22.39 11.37 -1.15
CA ARG A 239 -22.65 11.40 -2.60
C ARG A 239 -23.78 10.44 -2.91
N VAL A 240 -24.77 10.92 -3.66
CA VAL A 240 -25.89 10.08 -4.10
C VAL A 240 -25.88 10.05 -5.63
N ASN A 241 -25.72 8.86 -6.18
CA ASN A 241 -25.65 8.64 -7.61
C ASN A 241 -26.90 7.89 -8.10
N THR A 242 -27.35 8.24 -9.30
CA THR A 242 -28.33 7.50 -10.08
C THR A 242 -27.75 7.26 -11.46
N ALA A 243 -28.45 6.52 -12.32
CA ALA A 243 -27.99 6.24 -13.69
C ALA A 243 -27.58 7.53 -14.45
N ASN A 244 -28.31 8.63 -14.25
CA ASN A 244 -28.16 9.86 -15.05
C ASN A 244 -27.86 11.11 -14.23
N ARG A 245 -27.75 11.02 -12.89
CA ARG A 245 -27.59 12.19 -12.01
C ARG A 245 -26.65 11.90 -10.85
N ARG A 246 -25.94 12.94 -10.42
CA ARG A 246 -25.08 12.93 -9.24
C ARG A 246 -25.51 14.06 -8.33
N MET A 247 -25.66 13.76 -7.05
CA MET A 247 -26.09 14.72 -6.03
C MET A 247 -25.06 14.71 -4.91
N LEU A 248 -24.77 15.89 -4.38
CA LEU A 248 -23.74 16.07 -3.36
C LEU A 248 -24.36 16.66 -2.11
N TYR A 249 -23.95 16.14 -0.96
CA TYR A 249 -24.51 16.46 0.33
C TYR A 249 -23.41 16.71 1.35
N ARG A 250 -23.52 17.81 2.10
CA ARG A 250 -22.57 18.18 3.17
C ARG A 250 -23.21 17.95 4.53
N SER A 251 -22.41 17.56 5.53
CA SER A 251 -22.83 17.55 6.93
C SER A 251 -23.06 18.98 7.42
N GLU A 252 -24.30 19.33 7.76
CA GLU A 252 -24.69 20.68 8.19
C GLU A 252 -24.85 20.75 9.71
N MET A 253 -25.56 19.78 10.29
CA MET A 253 -25.94 19.79 11.71
C MET A 253 -25.70 18.43 12.37
N MET A 254 -25.41 18.47 13.66
CA MET A 254 -25.52 17.32 14.57
C MET A 254 -26.84 17.37 15.32
N LEU A 255 -27.49 16.22 15.40
CA LEU A 255 -28.81 16.04 16.00
C LEU A 255 -28.66 15.33 17.34
N PRO A 256 -29.54 15.62 18.32
CA PRO A 256 -29.55 14.93 19.59
C PRO A 256 -29.83 13.43 19.40
N SER A 257 -29.28 12.61 20.30
CA SER A 257 -29.43 11.15 20.29
C SER A 257 -30.86 10.67 20.58
N ILE A 258 -31.77 11.57 20.95
CA ILE A 258 -33.17 11.24 21.26
C ILE A 258 -33.96 11.11 19.97
N ASP A 259 -34.60 9.96 19.76
CA ASP A 259 -35.61 9.78 18.71
C ASP A 259 -36.94 10.42 19.17
N SER A 260 -37.03 11.75 19.10
CA SER A 260 -38.32 12.44 19.21
C SER A 260 -39.05 12.33 17.87
N ALA A 261 -39.76 11.21 17.69
CA ALA A 261 -40.64 11.03 16.55
C ALA A 261 -41.73 12.11 16.57
N GLY A 262 -41.70 13.05 15.62
CA GLY A 262 -42.78 14.01 15.37
C GLY A 262 -42.48 15.48 15.69
N GLU A 263 -41.34 15.81 16.31
CA GLU A 263 -40.88 17.20 16.47
C GLU A 263 -39.90 17.56 15.35
N ASP A 264 -39.86 18.85 14.95
CA ASP A 264 -38.88 19.32 13.96
C ASP A 264 -37.48 19.18 14.56
N PHE A 265 -36.81 18.08 14.23
CA PHE A 265 -35.49 17.70 14.72
C PHE A 265 -34.43 18.79 14.51
N ARG A 266 -34.70 19.75 13.61
CA ARG A 266 -33.83 20.88 13.31
C ARG A 266 -33.80 21.91 14.46
N LEU A 267 -34.87 22.05 15.23
CA LEU A 267 -34.94 23.01 16.35
C LEU A 267 -33.97 22.69 17.49
N MET A 268 -33.65 21.41 17.66
CA MET A 268 -32.74 20.91 18.69
C MET A 268 -31.35 20.59 18.14
N SER A 269 -31.10 20.90 16.86
CA SER A 269 -29.84 20.60 16.20
C SER A 269 -28.79 21.67 16.47
N VAL A 270 -27.52 21.27 16.47
CA VAL A 270 -26.38 22.18 16.56
C VAL A 270 -25.58 22.12 15.27
N PRO A 271 -24.90 23.21 14.86
CA PRO A 271 -23.98 23.17 13.73
C PRO A 271 -23.02 22.00 13.84
N PHE A 272 -22.74 21.32 12.72
CA PHE A 272 -21.76 20.25 12.71
C PHE A 272 -20.40 20.83 13.12
N SER A 273 -19.77 20.18 14.11
CA SER A 273 -18.43 20.49 14.57
C SER A 273 -17.61 19.21 14.56
N GLU A 274 -16.30 19.37 14.42
CA GLU A 274 -15.39 18.24 14.60
C GLU A 274 -15.54 17.63 15.99
N PHE A 275 -15.27 16.33 16.10
CA PHE A 275 -15.31 15.63 17.37
C PHE A 275 -14.25 14.55 17.45
N ALA A 276 -13.77 14.29 18.66
CA ALA A 276 -12.77 13.29 18.97
C ALA A 276 -13.42 11.96 19.36
N VAL A 277 -12.84 10.86 18.92
CA VAL A 277 -13.16 9.49 19.33
C VAL A 277 -11.91 8.89 19.93
N ASN A 278 -11.94 8.61 21.23
CA ASN A 278 -10.79 8.02 21.94
C ASN A 278 -10.57 6.55 21.52
N PRO A 279 -9.33 6.04 21.61
CA PRO A 279 -9.01 4.62 21.39
C PRO A 279 -9.94 3.68 22.15
N GLY A 280 -10.42 2.63 21.47
CA GLY A 280 -11.29 1.60 22.04
C GLY A 280 -12.74 2.04 22.28
N ASN A 281 -13.10 3.28 21.98
CA ASN A 281 -14.45 3.81 22.18
C ASN A 281 -15.23 3.93 20.88
N ALA A 282 -16.56 4.02 21.02
CA ALA A 282 -17.48 4.33 19.95
C ALA A 282 -18.24 5.63 20.27
N GLN A 283 -18.36 6.50 19.28
CA GLN A 283 -19.19 7.70 19.37
C GLN A 283 -20.39 7.56 18.43
N ALA A 284 -21.59 7.61 19.00
CA ALA A 284 -22.82 7.70 18.21
C ALA A 284 -23.14 9.16 17.91
N VAL A 285 -23.35 9.48 16.63
CA VAL A 285 -23.73 10.81 16.15
C VAL A 285 -24.87 10.69 15.15
N ARG A 286 -25.80 11.63 15.16
CA ARG A 286 -26.83 11.76 14.13
C ARG A 286 -26.52 13.00 13.33
N VAL A 287 -26.29 12.83 12.03
CA VAL A 287 -25.81 13.93 11.17
C VAL A 287 -26.89 14.25 10.13
N LEU A 288 -27.27 15.53 10.07
CA LEU A 288 -28.11 16.08 9.01
C LEU A 288 -27.22 16.49 7.84
N PHE A 289 -27.55 15.97 6.67
CA PHE A 289 -26.94 16.26 5.41
C PHE A 289 -27.91 17.07 4.53
N VAL A 290 -27.42 18.19 4.01
CA VAL A 290 -28.17 19.07 3.10
C VAL A 290 -27.50 19.07 1.73
N PRO A 291 -28.27 19.19 0.63
CA PRO A 291 -27.71 19.19 -0.71
C PRO A 291 -26.88 20.44 -0.96
N VAL A 292 -25.83 20.28 -1.77
CA VAL A 292 -24.88 21.33 -2.12
C VAL A 292 -25.17 21.79 -3.55
N ASP A 293 -25.39 23.09 -3.72
CA ASP A 293 -25.45 23.71 -5.05
C ASP A 293 -24.03 23.86 -5.60
N LYS A 294 -23.66 22.98 -6.54
CA LYS A 294 -22.33 22.97 -7.17
C LYS A 294 -22.44 22.47 -8.60
N VAL A 295 -21.73 23.14 -9.52
CA VAL A 295 -21.66 22.74 -10.93
C VAL A 295 -21.31 21.26 -11.07
N GLY A 296 -22.13 20.53 -11.85
CA GLY A 296 -22.00 19.10 -12.06
C GLY A 296 -22.75 18.21 -11.06
N PHE A 297 -23.45 18.80 -10.08
CA PHE A 297 -24.32 18.10 -9.14
C PHE A 297 -25.74 18.66 -9.18
N ASP A 298 -26.73 17.76 -9.14
CA ASP A 298 -28.16 18.07 -9.13
C ASP A 298 -28.64 18.26 -7.67
N ASN A 299 -29.54 19.22 -7.45
CA ASN A 299 -30.21 19.50 -6.17
C ASN A 299 -31.75 19.51 -6.32
N GLY A 300 -32.28 18.99 -7.42
CA GLY A 300 -33.70 18.88 -7.70
C GLY A 300 -34.33 17.59 -7.18
N LEU A 301 -35.57 17.36 -7.62
CA LEU A 301 -36.34 16.18 -7.25
C LEU A 301 -35.62 14.89 -7.67
N TRP A 302 -35.41 14.01 -6.71
CA TRP A 302 -34.79 12.69 -6.94
C TRP A 302 -35.68 11.82 -7.83
N PRO A 303 -35.15 11.13 -8.85
CA PRO A 303 -35.93 10.17 -9.65
C PRO A 303 -36.44 9.00 -8.78
N LEU A 304 -37.37 8.21 -9.32
CA LEU A 304 -37.77 6.94 -8.67
C LEU A 304 -36.76 5.85 -9.05
N GLY A 305 -36.62 4.84 -8.18
CA GLY A 305 -35.72 3.70 -8.41
C GLY A 305 -34.50 3.71 -7.50
N ASP A 306 -33.46 2.98 -7.90
CA ASP A 306 -32.28 2.75 -7.05
C ASP A 306 -31.30 3.91 -7.05
N HIS A 307 -30.85 4.26 -5.86
CA HIS A 307 -29.91 5.34 -5.59
C HIS A 307 -28.69 4.79 -4.86
N ASP A 308 -27.51 5.05 -5.39
CA ASP A 308 -26.25 4.65 -4.80
C ASP A 308 -25.75 5.73 -3.85
N PHE A 309 -25.84 5.47 -2.55
CA PHE A 309 -25.34 6.32 -1.49
C PHE A 309 -23.90 5.95 -1.15
N GLU A 310 -23.01 6.92 -1.18
CA GLU A 310 -21.60 6.79 -0.88
C GLU A 310 -21.22 7.78 0.22
N LEU A 311 -20.99 7.27 1.42
CA LEU A 311 -20.57 8.07 2.56
C LEU A 311 -19.04 8.18 2.59
N TRP A 312 -18.55 9.39 2.78
CA TRP A 312 -17.13 9.72 2.93
C TRP A 312 -16.91 10.42 4.26
N VAL A 313 -15.75 10.18 4.86
CA VAL A 313 -15.32 10.78 6.12
C VAL A 313 -13.91 11.35 5.95
N LYS A 314 -13.65 12.50 6.56
CA LYS A 314 -12.31 13.07 6.69
C LYS A 314 -11.91 13.09 8.16
N TYR A 315 -10.72 12.56 8.43
CA TYR A 315 -10.10 12.62 9.74
C TYR A 315 -8.94 13.61 9.72
N ALA A 316 -8.68 14.33 10.82
CA ALA A 316 -7.63 15.35 10.88
C ALA A 316 -6.23 14.79 10.54
N ALA A 317 -5.91 13.59 11.03
CA ALA A 317 -4.62 12.94 10.81
C ALA A 317 -4.46 12.26 9.43
N VAL A 318 -5.51 12.24 8.61
CA VAL A 318 -5.50 11.60 7.28
C VAL A 318 -5.62 12.69 6.20
N PRO A 319 -4.70 12.78 5.24
CA PRO A 319 -4.68 13.88 4.26
C PRO A 319 -5.89 13.85 3.32
N ASP A 320 -6.30 12.65 2.87
CA ASP A 320 -7.41 12.47 1.94
C ASP A 320 -8.65 11.89 2.63
N PRO A 321 -9.86 12.30 2.23
CA PRO A 321 -11.08 11.69 2.75
C PRO A 321 -11.22 10.24 2.30
N ARG A 322 -11.79 9.40 3.17
CA ARG A 322 -11.97 7.97 2.93
C ARG A 322 -13.43 7.65 2.66
N GLN A 323 -13.70 6.81 1.66
CA GLN A 323 -15.02 6.22 1.48
C GLN A 323 -15.30 5.22 2.60
N VAL A 324 -16.41 5.39 3.31
CA VAL A 324 -16.87 4.50 4.40
C VAL A 324 -17.58 3.29 3.83
N LYS A 325 -18.65 3.53 3.08
CA LYS A 325 -19.57 2.49 2.62
C LYS A 325 -20.36 2.99 1.43
N LYS A 326 -20.63 2.09 0.49
CA LYS A 326 -21.54 2.30 -0.64
C LYS A 326 -22.74 1.37 -0.52
N VAL A 327 -23.95 1.91 -0.62
CA VAL A 327 -25.20 1.16 -0.50
C VAL A 327 -26.20 1.60 -1.55
N SER A 328 -26.97 0.66 -2.09
CA SER A 328 -28.05 0.97 -3.04
C SER A 328 -29.38 0.99 -2.30
N VAL A 329 -30.15 2.06 -2.49
CA VAL A 329 -31.39 2.32 -1.76
C VAL A 329 -32.51 2.68 -2.74
N PRO A 330 -33.64 1.94 -2.73
CA PRO A 330 -34.76 2.23 -3.61
C PRO A 330 -35.58 3.41 -3.09
N ILE A 331 -35.88 4.35 -3.99
CA ILE A 331 -36.74 5.51 -3.72
C ILE A 331 -38.08 5.32 -4.44
N SER A 332 -39.16 5.30 -3.66
CA SER A 332 -40.53 5.07 -4.12
C SER A 332 -41.38 6.34 -4.03
N ILE A 333 -42.61 6.28 -4.54
CA ILE A 333 -43.60 7.37 -4.42
C ILE A 333 -43.90 7.66 -2.95
N ASP A 334 -44.00 6.62 -2.12
CA ASP A 334 -44.23 6.76 -0.68
C ASP A 334 -43.11 7.57 -0.02
N HIS A 335 -41.85 7.36 -0.41
CA HIS A 335 -40.72 8.16 0.09
C HIS A 335 -40.85 9.63 -0.28
N ARG A 336 -41.36 9.98 -1.47
CA ARG A 336 -41.54 11.38 -1.90
C ARG A 336 -42.62 12.14 -1.11
N SER A 337 -43.52 11.46 -0.41
CA SER A 337 -44.54 12.13 0.41
C SER A 337 -43.96 13.02 1.52
N VAL A 338 -42.70 12.80 1.92
CA VAL A 338 -42.01 13.65 2.91
C VAL A 338 -41.60 15.02 2.34
N LEU A 339 -41.56 15.21 1.02
CA LEU A 339 -41.16 16.49 0.42
C LEU A 339 -42.21 17.59 0.62
N SER A 340 -43.47 17.19 0.81
CA SER A 340 -44.60 18.10 1.03
C SER A 340 -45.14 18.02 2.47
N SER A 341 -44.43 17.38 3.39
CA SER A 341 -44.85 17.23 4.78
C SER A 341 -43.69 17.44 5.75
N ALA A 342 -44.00 17.69 7.02
CA ALA A 342 -42.98 17.77 8.08
C ALA A 342 -42.54 16.38 8.59
N GLN A 343 -42.99 15.30 7.94
CA GLN A 343 -42.69 13.94 8.36
C GLN A 343 -41.31 13.49 7.88
N THR A 344 -40.75 12.51 8.58
CA THR A 344 -39.54 11.81 8.14
C THR A 344 -39.88 10.37 7.83
N LYS A 345 -39.13 9.76 6.91
CA LYS A 345 -39.22 8.32 6.62
C LYS A 345 -37.87 7.66 6.80
N THR A 346 -37.87 6.49 7.45
CA THR A 346 -36.66 5.70 7.68
C THR A 346 -36.61 4.55 6.68
N ILE A 347 -35.51 4.44 5.95
CA ILE A 347 -35.20 3.36 5.01
C ILE A 347 -34.09 2.50 5.62
N ARG A 348 -34.29 1.19 5.75
CA ARG A 348 -33.26 0.27 6.26
C ARG A 348 -32.42 -0.27 5.11
N ILE A 349 -31.10 -0.16 5.23
CA ILE A 349 -30.12 -0.46 4.19
C ILE A 349 -29.89 -1.97 4.05
N SER A 350 -29.93 -2.70 5.16
CA SER A 350 -29.78 -4.16 5.19
C SER A 350 -30.85 -4.73 6.09
N THR A 351 -31.71 -5.57 5.54
CA THR A 351 -32.65 -6.37 6.32
C THR A 351 -32.39 -7.83 6.00
N LEU A 352 -32.48 -8.70 7.03
CA LEU A 352 -32.49 -10.14 6.81
C LEU A 352 -33.54 -10.53 5.75
N ARG A 353 -34.68 -9.82 5.74
CA ARG A 353 -35.73 -9.96 4.74
C ARG A 353 -35.25 -9.72 3.30
N SER A 354 -34.53 -8.63 3.03
CA SER A 354 -33.98 -8.35 1.69
C SER A 354 -32.89 -9.35 1.25
N PHE A 355 -32.26 -10.04 2.19
CA PHE A 355 -31.33 -11.13 1.89
C PHE A 355 -32.07 -12.44 1.61
N ILE A 356 -33.09 -12.78 2.42
CA ILE A 356 -33.95 -13.95 2.22
C ILE A 356 -34.71 -13.85 0.89
N GLU A 357 -35.20 -12.67 0.51
CA GLU A 357 -35.91 -12.47 -0.78
C GLU A 357 -34.99 -12.62 -2.01
N LYS A 358 -33.66 -12.70 -1.82
CA LYS A 358 -32.65 -12.89 -2.87
C LYS A 358 -32.09 -14.32 -2.96
N ILE A 359 -32.38 -15.18 -1.97
CA ILE A 359 -32.09 -16.63 -2.00
C ILE A 359 -33.33 -17.33 -2.55
#